data_AF-A0A9D2NMR9-F1
#
_entry.id   AF-A0A9D2NMR9-F1
#
_cell.length_a   1.000
_cell.length_b   1.000
_cell.length_c   1.000
_cell.angle_alpha   90.00
_cell.angle_beta   90.00
_cell.angle_gamma   90.00
#
_symmetry.space_group_name_H-M   'P 1'
#
loop_
_entity.id
_entity.type
_entity.pdbx_description
1 polymer ?
#
loop_
_entity_poly.entity_id
_entity_poly.type
_entity_poly.pdbx_seq_one_letter_code
_entity_poly.pdbx_strand_id
1 'polypeptide(L)'
;MGWGLLFVLGLCLGFYLLYINGLLMLSAKIAVIFAGYIRKNGEAALQFAGCNGQVKRVLRFHKAGNYEFAYRSEISEGTVTLQILDEKRRELISCMGMNYAAKLEVEEKKRYYMVFRFINATGKCSVMWN
;
A
#
# COMPACT_ATOMS: atom_id res chain seq x y z
N MET A 1 20.90 30.92 13.96
CA MET A 1 20.83 29.46 14.15
C MET A 1 19.41 28.88 14.23
N GLY A 2 18.36 29.59 14.66
CA GLY A 2 17.00 29.02 14.81
C GLY A 2 16.19 28.77 13.52
N TRP A 3 16.46 29.50 12.44
CA TRP A 3 15.69 29.41 11.19
C TRP A 3 15.83 28.06 10.46
N GLY A 4 17.02 27.46 10.50
CA GLY A 4 17.24 26.13 9.93
C GLY A 4 16.41 25.05 10.65
N LEU A 5 16.30 25.14 11.97
CA LEU A 5 15.50 24.20 12.77
C LEU A 5 14.00 24.32 12.45
N LEU A 6 13.49 25.55 12.37
CA LEU A 6 12.08 25.81 12.02
C LEU A 6 11.73 25.31 10.61
N PHE A 7 12.65 25.48 9.65
CA PHE A 7 12.46 24.98 8.29
C PHE A 7 12.39 23.45 8.24
N VAL A 8 13.31 22.77 8.94
CA VAL A 8 13.30 21.30 9.05
C VAL A 8 12.00 20.81 9.68
N LEU A 9 11.56 21.44 10.78
CA LEU A 9 10.29 21.10 11.44
C LEU A 9 9.08 21.29 10.51
N GLY A 10 9.06 22.39 9.75
CA GLY A 10 8.01 22.65 8.76
C GLY A 10 7.97 21.58 7.65
N LEU A 11 9.14 21.18 7.12
CA LEU A 11 9.23 20.09 6.15
C LEU A 11 8.77 18.75 6.72
N CYS A 12 9.20 18.40 7.95
CA CYS A 12 8.75 17.19 8.63
C CYS A 12 7.23 17.17 8.80
N LEU A 13 6.64 18.29 9.22
CA LEU A 13 5.19 18.44 9.33
C LEU A 13 4.50 18.27 7.98
N GLY A 14 5.03 18.89 6.91
CA GLY A 14 4.53 18.75 5.55
C GLY A 14 4.53 17.30 5.07
N PHE A 15 5.66 16.59 5.20
CA PHE A 15 5.75 15.17 4.84
C PHE A 15 4.81 14.28 5.67
N TYR A 16 4.65 14.59 6.96
CA TYR A 16 3.73 13.88 7.83
C TYR A 16 2.27 14.04 7.39
N LEU A 17 1.86 15.25 7.00
CA LEU A 17 0.53 15.52 6.46
C LEU A 17 0.30 14.81 5.12
N LEU A 18 1.30 14.79 4.23
CA LEU A 18 1.23 14.04 2.96
C LEU A 18 1.10 12.54 3.20
N TYR A 19 1.81 12.00 4.20
CA TYR A 19 1.73 10.59 4.59
C TYR A 19 0.35 10.22 5.14
N ILE A 20 -0.19 10.98 6.09
CA ILE A 20 -1.51 10.70 6.68
C ILE A 20 -2.64 10.81 5.65
N ASN A 21 -2.52 11.73 4.69
CA ASN A 21 -3.52 11.90 3.64
C ASN A 21 -3.46 10.81 2.55
N GLY A 22 -2.52 9.87 2.64
CA GLY A 22 -2.34 8.78 1.66
C GLY A 22 -1.79 9.25 0.32
N LEU A 23 -1.22 10.46 0.28
CA LEU A 23 -0.56 11.03 -0.90
C LEU A 23 0.87 10.50 -1.02
N LEU A 24 1.53 10.24 0.11
CA LEU A 24 2.88 9.70 0.16
C LEU A 24 2.85 8.17 0.29
N MET A 25 3.69 7.53 -0.49
CA MET A 25 3.91 6.09 -0.51
C MET A 25 5.28 5.80 0.11
N LEU A 26 5.31 4.97 1.15
CA LEU A 26 6.57 4.54 1.75
C LEU A 26 6.96 3.20 1.16
N SER A 27 8.19 3.08 0.66
CA SER A 27 8.70 1.82 0.17
C SER A 27 10.10 1.57 0.69
N ALA A 28 10.34 0.34 1.13
CA ALA A 28 11.63 -0.16 1.55
C ALA A 28 11.84 -1.46 0.79
N LYS A 29 12.41 -1.37 -0.41
CA LYS A 29 12.55 -2.49 -1.35
C LYS A 29 13.83 -2.37 -2.16
N ILE A 30 14.28 -3.51 -2.66
CA ILE A 30 15.35 -3.67 -3.64
C ILE A 30 14.73 -4.45 -4.79
N ALA A 31 14.90 -3.99 -6.03
CA ALA A 31 14.36 -4.66 -7.20
C ALA A 31 15.24 -4.36 -8.42
N VAL A 32 15.24 -5.28 -9.39
CA VAL A 32 15.85 -5.02 -10.71
C VAL A 32 14.97 -4.04 -11.48
N ILE A 33 13.66 -4.31 -11.51
CA ILE A 33 12.65 -3.44 -12.12
C ILE A 33 11.48 -3.32 -11.15
N PHE A 34 10.98 -2.10 -11.00
CA PHE A 34 9.72 -1.84 -10.32
C PHE A 34 8.96 -0.73 -11.06
N ALA A 35 7.80 -1.05 -11.62
CA ALA A 35 6.92 -0.12 -12.29
C ALA A 35 5.47 -0.32 -11.81
N GLY A 36 4.66 0.72 -11.87
CA GLY A 36 3.25 0.64 -11.53
C GLY A 36 2.75 1.83 -10.72
N TYR A 37 1.48 1.74 -10.33
CA TYR A 37 0.82 2.76 -9.55
C TYR A 37 -0.02 2.13 -8.44
N ILE A 38 -0.21 2.92 -7.39
CA ILE A 38 -1.32 2.75 -6.48
C ILE A 38 -2.15 4.02 -6.68
N ARG A 39 -3.46 3.92 -6.86
CA ARG A 39 -4.37 5.08 -6.90
C ARG A 39 -5.11 5.15 -5.59
N LYS A 40 -5.56 6.35 -5.22
CA LYS A 40 -6.46 6.53 -4.07
C LYS A 40 -7.87 6.00 -4.38
N ASN A 41 -8.22 5.95 -5.66
CA ASN A 41 -9.58 5.75 -6.16
C ASN A 41 -9.92 4.28 -6.45
N GLY A 42 -9.38 3.32 -5.69
CA GLY A 42 -9.86 1.94 -5.84
C GLY A 42 -9.01 1.00 -6.69
N GLU A 43 -7.79 1.37 -7.07
CA GLU A 43 -6.99 0.50 -7.94
C GLU A 43 -5.49 0.63 -7.68
N ALA A 44 -4.79 -0.49 -7.72
CA ALA A 44 -3.34 -0.55 -7.79
C ALA A 44 -2.91 -1.62 -8.79
N ALA A 45 -1.87 -1.34 -9.54
CA ALA A 45 -1.26 -2.27 -10.49
C ALA A 45 0.26 -2.12 -10.42
N LEU A 46 0.97 -3.21 -10.14
CA LEU A 46 2.40 -3.26 -9.95
C LEU A 46 3.02 -4.33 -10.85
N GLN A 47 4.16 -4.04 -11.43
CA GLN A 47 5.01 -4.94 -12.19
C GLN A 47 6.42 -4.85 -11.64
N PHE A 48 7.05 -6.00 -11.40
CA PHE A 48 8.32 -6.06 -10.69
C PHE A 48 9.15 -7.27 -11.12
N ALA A 49 10.47 -7.15 -11.00
CA ALA A 49 11.42 -8.23 -11.27
C ALA A 49 12.49 -8.28 -10.17
N GLY A 50 12.72 -9.47 -9.60
CA GLY A 50 13.67 -9.69 -8.51
C GLY A 50 13.42 -8.81 -7.29
N CYS A 51 12.16 -8.49 -6.98
CA CYS A 51 11.81 -7.52 -5.95
C CYS A 51 11.80 -8.17 -4.56
N ASN A 52 12.47 -7.54 -3.60
CA ASN A 52 12.49 -7.94 -2.21
C ASN A 52 12.23 -6.72 -1.30
N GLY A 53 11.40 -6.89 -0.29
CA GLY A 53 11.06 -5.85 0.67
C GLY A 53 9.57 -5.53 0.69
N GLN A 54 9.21 -4.26 0.94
CA GLN A 54 7.82 -3.88 1.10
C GLN A 54 7.49 -2.50 0.53
N VAL A 55 6.24 -2.36 0.15
CA VAL A 55 5.62 -1.13 -0.34
C VAL A 55 4.37 -0.90 0.48
N LYS A 56 4.33 0.22 1.20
CA LYS A 56 3.25 0.59 2.11
C LYS A 56 2.58 1.88 1.67
N ARG A 57 1.25 1.88 1.69
CA ARG A 57 0.44 3.08 1.50
C ARG A 57 -0.68 3.17 2.53
N VAL A 58 -0.99 4.39 2.97
CA VAL A 58 -2.19 4.67 3.77
C VAL A 58 -3.41 4.73 2.85
N LEU A 59 -4.45 3.97 3.19
CA LEU A 59 -5.77 4.06 2.59
C LEU A 59 -6.69 4.85 3.52
N ARG A 60 -7.39 5.83 2.95
CA ARG A 60 -8.39 6.62 3.65
C ARG A 60 -9.65 6.66 2.80
N PHE A 61 -10.69 6.01 3.30
CA PHE A 61 -11.97 5.92 2.64
C PHE A 61 -12.84 7.11 3.02
N HIS A 62 -13.56 7.65 2.03
CA HIS A 62 -14.42 8.82 2.24
C HIS A 62 -15.80 8.44 2.77
N LYS A 63 -16.26 7.21 2.50
CA LYS A 63 -17.54 6.68 2.98
C LYS A 63 -17.28 5.40 3.76
N ALA A 64 -18.02 5.21 4.85
CA ALA A 64 -18.12 3.93 5.50
C ALA A 64 -18.91 2.95 4.60
N GLY A 65 -18.60 1.66 4.70
CA GLY A 65 -19.30 0.64 3.93
C GLY A 65 -18.49 -0.64 3.75
N ASN A 66 -19.11 -1.61 3.09
CA ASN A 66 -18.46 -2.86 2.72
C ASN A 66 -17.74 -2.68 1.39
N TYR A 67 -16.41 -2.65 1.44
CA TYR A 67 -15.56 -2.60 0.25
C TYR A 67 -15.14 -4.01 -0.15
N GLU A 68 -15.23 -4.31 -1.43
CA GLU A 68 -14.77 -5.58 -1.97
C GLU A 68 -13.40 -5.42 -2.61
N PHE A 69 -12.40 -6.09 -2.04
CA PHE A 69 -11.03 -6.12 -2.54
C PHE A 69 -10.84 -7.32 -3.46
N ALA A 70 -10.60 -7.05 -4.74
CA ALA A 70 -10.27 -8.06 -5.74
C ALA A 70 -8.77 -7.98 -6.07
N TYR A 71 -8.00 -8.95 -5.56
CA TYR A 71 -6.58 -9.10 -5.81
C TYR A 71 -6.33 -10.12 -6.91
N ARG A 72 -5.45 -9.78 -7.85
CA ARG A 72 -4.97 -10.66 -8.92
C ARG A 72 -3.46 -10.61 -8.99
N SER A 73 -2.81 -11.74 -9.20
CA SER A 73 -1.38 -11.77 -9.45
C SER A 73 -0.99 -12.86 -10.43
N GLU A 74 0.05 -12.54 -11.21
CA GLU A 74 0.72 -13.43 -12.14
C GLU A 74 2.20 -13.37 -11.79
N ILE A 75 2.65 -14.33 -10.99
CA ILE A 75 3.99 -14.38 -10.40
C ILE A 75 4.72 -15.55 -11.04
N SER A 76 5.87 -15.26 -11.66
CA SER A 76 6.73 -16.29 -12.25
C SER A 76 7.71 -16.85 -11.24
N GLU A 77 8.19 -16.01 -10.31
CA GLU A 77 9.19 -16.39 -9.31
C GLU A 77 8.94 -15.68 -7.97
N GLY A 78 9.34 -16.33 -6.89
CA GLY A 78 9.24 -15.79 -5.53
C GLY A 78 7.81 -15.65 -5.04
N THR A 79 7.55 -14.66 -4.19
CA THR A 79 6.23 -14.48 -3.58
C THR A 79 5.91 -13.01 -3.36
N VAL A 80 4.67 -12.63 -3.63
CA VAL A 80 4.09 -11.36 -3.20
C VAL A 80 2.88 -11.62 -2.30
N THR A 81 2.80 -10.87 -1.21
CA THR A 81 1.66 -10.89 -0.28
C THR A 81 1.09 -9.49 -0.19
N LEU A 82 -0.22 -9.36 -0.40
CA LEU A 82 -0.96 -8.13 -0.15
C LEU A 82 -1.60 -8.23 1.23
N GLN A 83 -1.32 -7.26 2.10
CA GLN A 83 -1.93 -7.14 3.41
C GLN A 83 -2.71 -5.83 3.52
N ILE A 84 -3.91 -5.90 4.08
CA ILE A 84 -4.67 -4.74 4.54
C ILE A 84 -4.64 -4.75 6.06
N LEU A 85 -4.13 -3.68 6.65
CA LEU A 85 -4.00 -3.52 8.09
C LEU A 85 -4.91 -2.42 8.61
N ASP A 86 -5.37 -2.56 9.85
CA ASP A 86 -6.09 -1.51 10.58
C ASP A 86 -5.15 -0.40 11.08
N GLU A 87 -5.71 0.61 11.73
CA GLU A 87 -4.96 1.72 12.31
C GLU A 87 -3.90 1.28 13.34
N LYS A 88 -4.20 0.19 14.07
CA LYS A 88 -3.30 -0.46 15.04
C LYS A 88 -2.31 -1.43 14.38
N ARG A 89 -2.27 -1.48 13.05
CA ARG A 89 -1.43 -2.38 12.23
C ARG A 89 -1.77 -3.86 12.41
N ARG A 90 -2.98 -4.18 12.88
CA ARG A 90 -3.48 -5.55 12.91
C ARG A 90 -3.94 -5.94 11.51
N GLU A 91 -3.63 -7.16 11.12
CA GLU A 91 -4.00 -7.70 9.82
C GLU A 91 -5.52 -7.92 9.75
N LEU A 92 -6.14 -7.36 8.72
CA LEU A 92 -7.57 -7.54 8.41
C LEU A 92 -7.75 -8.48 7.21
N ILE A 93 -6.89 -8.32 6.20
CA ILE A 93 -6.86 -9.14 4.99
C ILE A 93 -5.40 -9.49 4.70
N SER A 94 -5.16 -10.74 4.30
CA SER A 94 -3.88 -11.21 3.75
C SER A 94 -4.15 -12.07 2.53
N CYS A 95 -3.69 -11.59 1.38
CA CYS A 95 -3.88 -12.25 0.09
C CYS A 95 -2.53 -12.77 -0.40
N MET A 96 -2.48 -14.06 -0.72
CA MET A 96 -1.36 -14.71 -1.38
C MET A 96 -1.92 -15.67 -2.45
N GLY A 97 -1.31 -15.71 -3.63
CA GLY A 97 -1.77 -16.54 -4.75
C GLY A 97 -2.38 -15.74 -5.91
N MET A 98 -2.96 -16.44 -6.89
CA MET A 98 -3.32 -15.84 -8.20
C MET A 98 -4.57 -14.96 -8.16
N ASN A 99 -5.64 -15.38 -7.49
CA ASN A 99 -6.89 -14.63 -7.43
C ASN A 99 -7.46 -14.72 -6.02
N TYR A 100 -7.85 -13.58 -5.45
CA TYR A 100 -8.44 -13.51 -4.14
C TYR A 100 -9.45 -12.37 -4.07
N ALA A 101 -10.62 -12.62 -3.50
CA ALA A 101 -11.64 -11.62 -3.25
C ALA A 101 -11.99 -11.64 -1.76
N ALA A 102 -11.98 -10.47 -1.12
CA ALA A 102 -12.42 -10.33 0.26
C ALA A 102 -13.24 -9.06 0.46
N LYS A 103 -14.23 -9.15 1.34
CA LYS A 103 -15.03 -8.01 1.77
C LYS A 103 -14.46 -7.49 3.08
N LEU A 104 -14.36 -6.17 3.18
CA LEU A 104 -13.95 -5.47 4.38
C LEU A 104 -14.97 -4.41 4.72
N GLU A 105 -15.48 -4.46 5.95
CA GLU A 105 -16.24 -3.35 6.50
C GLU A 105 -15.28 -2.23 6.90
N VAL A 106 -15.48 -1.08 6.28
CA VAL A 106 -14.63 0.10 6.44
C VAL A 106 -15.41 1.17 7.18
N GLU A 107 -14.78 1.76 8.18
CA GLU A 107 -15.32 2.90 8.91
C GLU A 107 -14.83 4.23 8.30
N GLU A 108 -15.71 5.23 8.33
CA GLU A 108 -15.37 6.56 7.83
C GLU A 108 -14.24 7.18 8.68
N LYS A 109 -13.34 7.93 8.04
CA LYS A 109 -12.22 8.66 8.68
C LYS A 109 -11.16 7.77 9.38
N LYS A 110 -11.38 6.46 9.47
CA LYS A 110 -10.40 5.50 9.99
C LYS A 110 -9.26 5.29 8.99
N ARG A 111 -8.07 5.05 9.54
CA ARG A 111 -6.85 4.84 8.76
C ARG A 111 -6.63 3.35 8.55
N TYR A 112 -6.41 2.97 7.30
CA TYR A 112 -6.01 1.62 6.93
C TYR A 112 -4.67 1.68 6.21
N TYR A 113 -3.97 0.54 6.17
CA TYR A 113 -2.69 0.45 5.46
C TYR A 113 -2.73 -0.70 4.47
N MET A 114 -2.40 -0.40 3.23
CA MET A 114 -2.12 -1.40 2.21
C MET A 114 -0.62 -1.66 2.18
N VAL A 115 -0.22 -2.92 2.33
CA VAL A 115 1.17 -3.33 2.31
C VAL A 115 1.35 -4.44 1.29
N PHE A 116 2.18 -4.22 0.28
CA PHE A 116 2.70 -5.28 -0.56
C PHE A 116 4.05 -5.71 0.00
N ARG A 117 4.20 -6.99 0.32
CA ARG A 117 5.46 -7.60 0.72
C ARG A 117 5.95 -8.50 -0.41
N PHE A 118 7.22 -8.36 -0.77
CA PHE A 118 7.86 -9.09 -1.86
C PHE A 118 9.01 -9.91 -1.30
N ILE A 119 9.12 -11.17 -1.72
CA ILE A 119 10.22 -12.07 -1.40
C ILE A 119 10.76 -12.60 -2.72
N ASN A 120 11.88 -12.03 -3.18
CA ASN A 120 12.52 -12.30 -4.47
C ASN A 120 11.52 -12.47 -5.63
N ALA A 121 10.55 -11.58 -5.69
CA ALA A 121 9.36 -11.74 -6.51
C ALA A 121 9.57 -11.18 -7.91
N THR A 122 9.09 -11.90 -8.93
CA THR A 122 9.06 -11.46 -10.32
C THR A 122 7.66 -11.72 -10.89
N GLY A 123 7.07 -10.71 -11.52
CA GLY A 123 5.75 -10.79 -12.10
C GLY A 123 4.97 -9.48 -12.02
N LYS A 124 3.65 -9.61 -11.95
CA LYS A 124 2.73 -8.48 -11.81
C LYS A 124 1.61 -8.81 -10.83
N CYS A 125 1.11 -7.80 -10.14
CA CYS A 125 -0.08 -7.92 -9.31
C CYS A 125 -0.93 -6.67 -9.41
N SER A 126 -2.24 -6.84 -9.32
CA SER A 126 -3.20 -5.75 -9.20
C SER A 126 -4.19 -5.99 -8.07
N VAL A 127 -4.69 -4.91 -7.51
CA VAL A 127 -5.81 -4.95 -6.57
C VAL A 127 -6.78 -3.84 -6.92
N MET A 128 -8.05 -4.18 -6.95
CA MET A 128 -9.15 -3.23 -7.07
C MET A 128 -9.99 -3.24 -5.79
N TRP A 129 -10.51 -2.09 -5.39
CA TRP A 129 -11.46 -1.97 -4.29
C TRP A 129 -12.55 -0.94 -4.62
N ASN A 130 -13.81 -1.32 -4.40
CA ASN A 130 -14.99 -0.49 -4.59
C ASN A 130 -15.98 -0.72 -3.44
#